data_AF-A0A8S3I7M2-F1
#
_entry.id   AF-A0A8S3I7M2-F1
#
_cell.length_a   1.000
_cell.length_b   1.000
_cell.length_c   1.000
_cell.angle_alpha   90.00
_cell.angle_beta   90.00
_cell.angle_gamma   90.00
#
_symmetry.space_group_name_H-M   'P 1'
#
loop_
_entity.id
_entity.type
_entity.pdbx_description
1 polymer ?
#
loop_
_entity_poly.entity_id
_entity_poly.type
_entity_poly.pdbx_seq_one_letter_code
_entity_poly.pdbx_strand_id
1 'polypeptide(L)'
;MTSLKLQLSKLADAHTQWQLTDSENRKRASFLYDPKVASTLDRETIYCLGANGFEELCLLDSGFEEFERVLFSDTSLTFERSIQTKEVNDSLNQTIRRFLIRLSPYFLLSPAHKALEWLVHRFFIHFYNVDDLIRCILPYHEHNYFTRAVQMLRLSDKQSTWIWLESAQKAGTTIPGLVMANRCATDLGFFNFICDSVAMAVQV
;
A
#
# COMPACT_ATOMS: atom_id res chain seq x y z
N MET A 1 27.18 19.91 17.76
CA MET A 1 26.31 20.38 16.65
C MET A 1 25.18 21.20 17.26
N THR A 2 24.92 22.41 16.77
CA THR A 2 24.06 23.40 17.44
C THR A 2 22.58 23.05 17.31
N SER A 3 21.81 23.21 18.40
CA SER A 3 20.36 22.92 18.52
C SER A 3 19.54 23.48 17.34
N LEU A 4 19.89 24.67 16.85
CA LEU A 4 19.29 25.31 15.68
C LEU A 4 19.46 24.51 14.37
N LYS A 5 20.60 23.85 14.14
CA LYS A 5 20.78 22.98 12.96
C LYS A 5 19.89 21.74 13.02
N LEU A 6 19.64 21.22 14.23
CA LEU A 6 18.76 20.09 14.49
C LEU A 6 17.27 20.48 14.35
N GLN A 7 16.92 21.70 14.75
CA GLN A 7 15.58 22.26 14.55
C GLN A 7 15.33 22.59 13.08
N LEU A 8 16.31 23.16 12.38
CA LEU A 8 16.24 23.39 10.94
C LEU A 8 16.21 22.09 10.15
N SER A 9 16.94 21.04 10.55
CA SER A 9 16.83 19.73 9.90
C SER A 9 15.43 19.15 10.09
N LYS A 10 14.86 19.16 11.30
CA LYS A 10 13.49 18.66 11.55
C LYS A 10 12.42 19.44 10.80
N LEU A 11 12.55 20.77 10.71
CA LEU A 11 11.61 21.61 9.96
C LEU A 11 11.82 21.47 8.45
N ALA A 12 13.06 21.33 7.99
CA ALA A 12 13.35 20.99 6.60
C ALA A 12 12.84 19.59 6.27
N ASP A 13 12.92 18.61 7.16
CA ASP A 13 12.37 17.28 6.93
C ASP A 13 10.85 17.36 6.77
N ALA A 14 10.15 18.07 7.64
CA ALA A 14 8.69 18.24 7.53
C ALA A 14 8.28 19.07 6.30
N HIS A 15 8.97 20.19 6.02
CA HIS A 15 8.59 21.15 4.98
C HIS A 15 9.13 20.78 3.58
N THR A 16 10.22 20.04 3.53
CA THR A 16 10.82 19.53 2.28
C THR A 16 10.28 18.13 1.97
N GLN A 17 9.81 17.34 2.96
CA GLN A 17 9.01 16.14 2.69
C GLN A 17 7.82 16.50 1.81
N TRP A 18 6.99 17.47 2.16
CA TRP A 18 5.80 17.76 1.35
C TRP A 18 6.12 18.30 -0.07
N GLN A 19 7.22 19.06 -0.26
CA GLN A 19 7.61 19.58 -1.58
C GLN A 19 8.36 18.56 -2.46
N LEU A 20 9.17 17.67 -1.87
CA LEU A 20 9.84 16.58 -2.59
C LEU A 20 8.93 15.35 -2.79
N THR A 21 7.93 15.15 -1.94
CA THR A 21 6.91 14.08 -2.07
C THR A 21 5.84 14.36 -3.12
N ASP A 22 5.87 15.51 -3.78
CA ASP A 22 5.00 15.73 -4.93
C ASP A 22 5.74 15.47 -6.25
N SER A 23 7.01 15.87 -6.39
CA SER A 23 7.74 15.75 -7.66
C SER A 23 8.51 14.43 -7.84
N GLU A 24 9.12 13.86 -6.79
CA GLU A 24 9.85 12.58 -6.87
C GLU A 24 8.94 11.36 -6.67
N ASN A 25 7.90 11.51 -5.87
CA ASN A 25 6.82 10.53 -5.63
C ASN A 25 5.88 10.42 -6.84
N ARG A 26 5.93 11.38 -7.78
CA ARG A 26 5.38 11.30 -9.13
C ARG A 26 6.16 10.36 -10.06
N LYS A 27 7.22 9.69 -9.61
CA LYS A 27 7.60 8.38 -10.17
C LYS A 27 6.47 7.42 -9.80
N ARG A 28 5.41 7.42 -10.61
CA ARG A 28 4.12 6.78 -10.31
C ARG A 28 4.36 5.33 -9.89
N ALA A 29 4.28 5.08 -8.58
CA ALA A 29 4.27 3.75 -8.05
C ALA A 29 3.10 3.02 -8.73
N SER A 30 3.39 1.88 -9.33
CA SER A 30 2.44 1.10 -10.08
C SER A 30 2.67 -0.35 -9.79
N PHE A 31 1.57 -1.04 -9.47
CA PHE A 31 1.56 -2.46 -9.22
C PHE A 31 1.49 -3.23 -10.53
N LEU A 32 0.82 -2.72 -11.55
CA LEU A 32 0.61 -3.40 -12.83
C LEU A 32 1.62 -3.01 -13.92
N TYR A 33 2.08 -1.77 -13.92
CA TYR A 33 2.90 -1.23 -15.00
C TYR A 33 4.33 -0.92 -14.56
N ASP A 34 5.25 -0.90 -15.52
CA ASP A 34 6.57 -0.33 -15.29
C ASP A 34 6.44 1.18 -15.09
N PRO A 35 7.33 1.83 -14.30
CA PRO A 35 7.26 3.26 -14.04
C PRO A 35 7.21 4.14 -15.31
N LYS A 36 7.79 3.67 -16.42
CA LYS A 36 7.77 4.35 -17.73
C LYS A 36 6.41 4.31 -18.41
N VAL A 37 5.66 3.22 -18.23
CA VAL A 37 4.32 3.06 -18.81
C VAL A 37 3.30 3.69 -17.87
N ALA A 38 3.46 3.49 -16.55
CA ALA A 38 2.62 4.12 -15.55
C ALA A 38 2.57 5.64 -15.70
N SER A 39 3.71 6.28 -16.04
CA SER A 39 3.80 7.73 -16.24
C SER A 39 3.05 8.27 -17.47
N THR A 40 2.66 7.43 -18.42
CA THR A 40 1.89 7.85 -19.60
C THR A 40 0.39 7.68 -19.42
N LEU A 41 -0.06 6.85 -18.49
CA LEU A 41 -1.47 6.59 -18.24
C LEU A 41 -2.15 7.79 -17.58
N ASP A 42 -3.31 8.18 -18.05
CA ASP A 42 -4.12 9.20 -17.41
C ASP A 42 -4.93 8.61 -16.25
N ARG A 43 -5.43 9.49 -15.39
CA ARG A 43 -6.16 9.11 -14.17
C ARG A 43 -7.46 8.36 -14.50
N GLU A 44 -8.15 8.74 -15.56
CA GLU A 44 -9.42 8.12 -15.94
C GLU A 44 -9.19 6.69 -16.44
N THR A 45 -8.15 6.46 -17.23
CA THR A 45 -7.76 5.09 -17.63
C THR A 45 -7.46 4.20 -16.42
N ILE A 46 -6.71 4.68 -15.44
CA ILE A 46 -6.39 3.89 -14.23
C ILE A 46 -7.65 3.66 -13.38
N TYR A 47 -8.55 4.64 -13.30
CA TYR A 47 -9.84 4.49 -12.62
C TYR A 47 -10.70 3.43 -13.30
N CYS A 48 -10.89 3.49 -14.63
CA CYS A 48 -11.67 2.50 -15.37
C CYS A 48 -11.11 1.09 -15.20
N LEU A 49 -9.78 0.95 -15.20
CA LEU A 49 -9.11 -0.33 -14.93
C LEU A 49 -9.43 -0.84 -13.53
N GLY A 50 -9.32 0.02 -12.51
CA GLY A 50 -9.60 -0.31 -11.12
C GLY A 50 -11.06 -0.64 -10.87
N ALA A 51 -11.99 0.13 -11.44
CA ALA A 51 -13.43 -0.07 -11.37
C ALA A 51 -13.83 -1.41 -12.00
N ASN A 52 -13.29 -1.74 -13.17
CA ASN A 52 -13.50 -3.04 -13.80
C ASN A 52 -12.97 -4.20 -12.94
N GLY A 53 -11.78 -4.05 -12.34
CA GLY A 53 -11.26 -5.03 -11.39
C GLY A 53 -12.15 -5.19 -10.16
N PHE A 54 -12.70 -4.09 -9.65
CA PHE A 54 -13.61 -4.08 -8.51
C PHE A 54 -14.96 -4.76 -8.82
N GLU A 55 -15.55 -4.51 -9.99
CA GLU A 55 -16.76 -5.20 -10.45
C GLU A 55 -16.54 -6.72 -10.53
N GLU A 56 -15.41 -7.15 -11.10
CA GLU A 56 -15.01 -8.56 -11.13
C GLU A 56 -14.85 -9.15 -9.71
N LEU A 57 -14.31 -8.39 -8.74
CA LEU A 57 -14.26 -8.81 -7.34
C LEU A 57 -15.64 -8.94 -6.70
N CYS A 58 -16.57 -8.03 -7.00
CA CYS A 58 -17.94 -8.08 -6.48
C CYS A 58 -18.69 -9.32 -7.00
N LEU A 59 -18.42 -9.75 -8.24
CA LEU A 59 -18.95 -11.00 -8.78
C LEU A 59 -18.42 -12.25 -8.06
N LEU A 60 -17.20 -12.18 -7.52
CA LEU A 60 -16.61 -13.26 -6.73
C LEU A 60 -17.11 -13.25 -5.28
N ASP A 61 -17.26 -12.06 -4.70
CA ASP A 61 -17.69 -11.85 -3.33
C ASP A 61 -18.46 -10.53 -3.19
N SER A 62 -19.78 -10.64 -2.99
CA SER A 62 -20.69 -9.49 -2.95
C SER A 62 -20.40 -8.52 -1.80
N GLY A 63 -19.68 -8.93 -0.76
CA GLY A 63 -19.35 -8.00 0.33
C GLY A 63 -18.30 -6.95 -0.08
N PHE A 64 -17.73 -7.01 -1.29
CA PHE A 64 -16.96 -5.88 -1.83
C PHE A 64 -17.84 -4.66 -2.16
N GLU A 65 -19.14 -4.83 -2.38
CA GLU A 65 -20.07 -3.73 -2.73
C GLU A 65 -20.05 -2.59 -1.70
N GLU A 66 -19.72 -2.87 -0.42
CA GLU A 66 -19.65 -1.85 0.63
C GLU A 66 -18.61 -0.75 0.33
N PHE A 67 -17.59 -1.05 -0.48
CA PHE A 67 -16.48 -0.14 -0.77
C PHE A 67 -16.71 0.73 -1.99
N GLU A 68 -17.71 0.40 -2.82
CA GLU A 68 -17.95 1.05 -4.10
C GLU A 68 -18.08 2.57 -3.94
N ARG A 69 -18.96 3.00 -3.03
CA ARG A 69 -19.27 4.42 -2.83
C ARG A 69 -18.07 5.26 -2.40
N VAL A 70 -17.14 4.68 -1.63
CA VAL A 70 -16.01 5.42 -1.03
C VAL A 70 -14.76 5.31 -1.89
N LEU A 71 -14.43 4.11 -2.38
CA LEU A 71 -13.15 3.84 -3.04
C LEU A 71 -13.25 3.82 -4.57
N PHE A 72 -14.39 3.42 -5.13
CA PHE A 72 -14.56 3.16 -6.57
C PHE A 72 -15.67 4.00 -7.22
N SER A 73 -16.21 5.01 -6.55
CA SER A 73 -17.19 5.93 -7.13
C SER A 73 -16.53 7.00 -7.99
N ASP A 74 -17.28 7.64 -8.89
CA ASP A 74 -16.78 8.75 -9.71
C ASP A 74 -16.22 9.91 -8.86
N THR A 75 -16.73 10.09 -7.64
CA THR A 75 -16.23 11.11 -6.71
C THR A 75 -14.80 10.85 -6.25
N SER A 76 -14.36 9.59 -6.26
CA SER A 76 -12.98 9.22 -5.91
C SER A 76 -11.97 9.76 -6.93
N LEU A 77 -12.37 10.01 -8.19
CA LEU A 77 -11.51 10.63 -9.21
C LEU A 77 -10.99 12.01 -8.78
N THR A 78 -11.80 12.79 -8.06
CA THR A 78 -11.46 14.17 -7.64
C THR A 78 -10.97 14.26 -6.20
N PHE A 79 -11.08 13.18 -5.42
CA PHE A 79 -10.60 13.10 -4.03
C PHE A 79 -9.07 13.24 -3.84
N GLU A 80 -8.59 14.37 -3.33
CA GLU A 80 -7.16 14.55 -3.04
C GLU A 80 -6.87 14.43 -1.54
N ARG A 81 -6.07 13.41 -1.18
CA ARG A 81 -5.82 12.99 0.21
C ARG A 81 -5.00 14.01 1.03
N SER A 82 -4.07 14.70 0.39
CA SER A 82 -3.15 15.68 1.00
C SER A 82 -3.85 16.91 1.55
N ILE A 83 -5.01 17.27 1.00
CA ILE A 83 -5.79 18.45 1.38
C ILE A 83 -6.97 18.13 2.31
N GLN A 84 -7.20 16.85 2.65
CA GLN A 84 -8.28 16.45 3.54
C GLN A 84 -7.93 16.66 5.01
N THR A 85 -8.98 16.75 5.84
CA THR A 85 -8.82 16.76 7.29
C THR A 85 -8.32 15.40 7.80
N LYS A 86 -7.77 15.41 9.02
CA LYS A 86 -7.24 14.21 9.66
C LYS A 86 -8.35 13.17 9.86
N GLU A 87 -9.53 13.61 10.27
CA GLU A 87 -10.69 12.77 10.55
C GLU A 87 -11.17 12.04 9.29
N VAL A 88 -11.20 12.73 8.14
CA VAL A 88 -11.53 12.12 6.84
C VAL A 88 -10.49 11.10 6.43
N ASN A 89 -9.20 11.44 6.58
CA ASN A 89 -8.10 10.53 6.28
C ASN A 89 -8.09 9.28 7.19
N ASP A 90 -8.47 9.42 8.45
CA ASP A 90 -8.60 8.30 9.40
C ASP A 90 -9.78 7.39 9.05
N SER A 91 -10.92 7.95 8.65
CA SER A 91 -12.06 7.17 8.13
C SER A 91 -11.71 6.44 6.83
N LEU A 92 -10.99 7.10 5.93
CA LEU A 92 -10.48 6.49 4.71
C LEU A 92 -9.52 5.33 5.02
N ASN A 93 -8.58 5.53 5.95
CA ASN A 93 -7.66 4.50 6.41
C ASN A 93 -8.38 3.23 6.89
N GLN A 94 -9.43 3.40 7.71
CA GLN A 94 -10.21 2.27 8.20
C GLN A 94 -10.92 1.53 7.05
N THR A 95 -11.43 2.28 6.06
CA THR A 95 -12.10 1.69 4.89
C THR A 95 -11.12 0.92 4.01
N ILE A 96 -9.94 1.50 3.75
CA ILE A 96 -8.85 0.85 3.00
C ILE A 96 -8.37 -0.41 3.74
N ARG A 97 -8.21 -0.37 5.07
CA ARG A 97 -7.84 -1.55 5.86
C ARG A 97 -8.84 -2.69 5.67
N ARG A 98 -10.15 -2.42 5.81
CA ARG A 98 -11.19 -3.45 5.62
C ARG A 98 -11.16 -4.02 4.20
N PHE A 99 -11.01 -3.15 3.19
CA PHE A 99 -10.88 -3.57 1.81
C PHE A 99 -9.67 -4.49 1.62
N LEU A 100 -8.49 -4.12 2.13
CA LEU A 100 -7.26 -4.90 1.98
C LEU A 100 -7.30 -6.25 2.71
N ILE A 101 -7.94 -6.32 3.88
CA ILE A 101 -8.17 -7.60 4.58
C ILE A 101 -9.02 -8.52 3.71
N ARG A 102 -10.14 -8.01 3.18
CA ARG A 102 -11.06 -8.76 2.33
C ARG A 102 -10.47 -9.10 0.96
N LEU A 103 -9.55 -8.29 0.45
CA LEU A 103 -8.82 -8.53 -0.78
C LEU A 103 -7.77 -9.64 -0.65
N SER A 104 -7.19 -9.83 0.54
CA SER A 104 -6.04 -10.73 0.75
C SER A 104 -6.26 -12.15 0.18
N PRO A 105 -7.41 -12.84 0.38
CA PRO A 105 -7.64 -14.16 -0.21
C PRO A 105 -7.63 -14.18 -1.74
N TYR A 106 -7.94 -13.05 -2.38
CA TYR A 106 -8.03 -12.89 -3.83
C TYR A 106 -6.78 -12.25 -4.44
N PHE A 107 -5.74 -11.98 -3.64
CA PHE A 107 -4.58 -11.17 -4.04
C PHE A 107 -3.93 -11.65 -5.35
N LEU A 108 -3.83 -12.97 -5.58
CA LEU A 108 -3.19 -13.52 -6.78
C LEU A 108 -4.05 -13.38 -8.06
N LEU A 109 -5.29 -12.96 -7.95
CA LEU A 109 -6.20 -12.80 -9.09
C LEU A 109 -5.96 -11.45 -9.79
N SER A 110 -6.05 -11.45 -11.12
CA SER A 110 -5.99 -10.22 -11.91
C SER A 110 -6.93 -9.10 -11.44
N PRO A 111 -8.20 -9.35 -11.08
CA PRO A 111 -9.09 -8.30 -10.58
C PRO A 111 -8.57 -7.60 -9.31
N ALA A 112 -7.94 -8.34 -8.40
CA ALA A 112 -7.35 -7.75 -7.19
C ALA A 112 -6.21 -6.78 -7.52
N HIS A 113 -5.37 -7.15 -8.49
CA HIS A 113 -4.27 -6.30 -8.95
C HIS A 113 -4.75 -5.01 -9.62
N LYS A 114 -5.82 -5.09 -10.44
CA LYS A 114 -6.46 -3.92 -11.05
C LYS A 114 -7.01 -2.97 -9.99
N ALA A 115 -7.73 -3.50 -8.99
CA ALA A 115 -8.27 -2.70 -7.89
C ALA A 115 -7.15 -2.05 -7.05
N LEU A 116 -6.07 -2.79 -6.76
CA LEU A 116 -4.90 -2.25 -6.05
C LEU A 116 -4.21 -1.13 -6.81
N GLU A 117 -4.10 -1.22 -8.13
CA GLU A 117 -3.52 -0.17 -8.97
C GLU A 117 -4.21 1.18 -8.73
N TRP A 118 -5.54 1.18 -8.72
CA TRP A 118 -6.32 2.38 -8.40
C TRP A 118 -6.03 2.92 -7.00
N LEU A 119 -5.99 2.04 -5.99
CA LEU A 119 -5.73 2.47 -4.61
C LEU A 119 -4.31 3.03 -4.43
N VAL A 120 -3.32 2.42 -5.08
CA VAL A 120 -1.92 2.87 -5.09
C VAL A 120 -1.82 4.24 -5.74
N HIS A 121 -2.48 4.44 -6.88
CA HIS A 121 -2.41 5.67 -7.65
C HIS A 121 -3.23 6.82 -7.02
N ARG A 122 -4.43 6.53 -6.48
CA ARG A 122 -5.32 7.58 -5.99
C ARG A 122 -5.14 7.91 -4.51
N PHE A 123 -5.05 6.89 -3.67
CA PHE A 123 -5.01 7.05 -2.22
C PHE A 123 -3.61 6.88 -1.64
N PHE A 124 -2.62 6.60 -2.48
CA PHE A 124 -1.21 6.43 -2.09
C PHE A 124 -1.03 5.41 -0.96
N ILE A 125 -1.73 4.27 -1.05
CA ILE A 125 -1.73 3.26 0.03
C ILE A 125 -0.33 2.69 0.32
N HIS A 126 0.55 2.67 -0.67
CA HIS A 126 1.95 2.28 -0.54
C HIS A 126 2.79 3.23 0.33
N PHE A 127 2.24 4.41 0.66
CA PHE A 127 2.85 5.42 1.53
C PHE A 127 2.10 5.57 2.85
N TYR A 128 0.77 5.69 2.81
CA TYR A 128 -0.03 5.96 4.00
C TYR A 128 -0.54 4.71 4.73
N ASN A 129 -0.62 3.57 4.05
CA ASN A 129 -1.24 2.33 4.54
C ASN A 129 -0.29 1.13 4.41
N VAL A 130 1.00 1.37 4.65
CA VAL A 130 2.08 0.37 4.45
C VAL A 130 1.81 -0.90 5.25
N ASP A 131 1.45 -0.77 6.52
CA ASP A 131 1.16 -1.91 7.39
C ASP A 131 -0.02 -2.72 6.85
N ASP A 132 -1.14 -2.08 6.51
CA ASP A 132 -2.34 -2.75 6.00
C ASP A 132 -2.05 -3.45 4.65
N LEU A 133 -1.26 -2.81 3.78
CA LEU A 133 -0.84 -3.40 2.51
C LEU A 133 0.07 -4.60 2.74
N ILE A 134 1.02 -4.52 3.67
CA ILE A 134 1.87 -5.67 4.03
C ILE A 134 1.03 -6.82 4.59
N ARG A 135 0.06 -6.56 5.48
CA ARG A 135 -0.86 -7.60 5.99
C ARG A 135 -1.56 -8.34 4.84
N CYS A 136 -2.03 -7.59 3.84
CA CYS A 136 -2.73 -8.15 2.68
C CYS A 136 -1.84 -9.09 1.85
N ILE A 137 -0.57 -8.73 1.62
CA ILE A 137 0.33 -9.45 0.70
C ILE A 137 1.20 -10.49 1.39
N LEU A 138 1.43 -10.39 2.71
CA LEU A 138 2.38 -11.21 3.46
C LEU A 138 2.17 -12.73 3.31
N PRO A 139 0.93 -13.26 3.23
CA PRO A 139 0.70 -14.69 2.99
C PRO A 139 1.34 -15.21 1.69
N TYR A 140 1.65 -14.32 0.75
CA TYR A 140 2.16 -14.64 -0.58
C TYR A 140 3.65 -14.30 -0.75
N HIS A 141 4.42 -14.29 0.34
CA HIS A 141 5.82 -13.86 0.36
C HIS A 141 6.76 -14.63 -0.59
N GLU A 142 6.38 -15.83 -1.04
CA GLU A 142 7.12 -16.63 -2.03
C GLU A 142 6.73 -16.33 -3.48
N HIS A 143 5.75 -15.45 -3.73
CA HIS A 143 5.30 -15.08 -5.08
C HIS A 143 5.88 -13.76 -5.58
N ASN A 144 6.11 -13.67 -6.89
CA ASN A 144 6.64 -12.47 -7.53
C ASN A 144 5.73 -11.23 -7.36
N TYR A 145 4.42 -11.44 -7.21
CA TYR A 145 3.47 -10.35 -6.93
C TYR A 145 3.72 -9.70 -5.57
N PHE A 146 4.15 -10.47 -4.56
CA PHE A 146 4.59 -9.90 -3.28
C PHE A 146 5.82 -9.03 -3.46
N THR A 147 6.84 -9.52 -4.16
CA THR A 147 8.07 -8.75 -4.43
C THR A 147 7.74 -7.45 -5.17
N ARG A 148 6.85 -7.51 -6.17
CA ARG A 148 6.39 -6.34 -6.89
C ARG A 148 5.68 -5.33 -5.98
N ALA A 149 4.82 -5.81 -5.08
CA ALA A 149 4.18 -4.93 -4.10
C ALA A 149 5.20 -4.26 -3.17
N VAL A 150 6.16 -5.03 -2.65
CA VAL A 150 7.24 -4.53 -1.78
C VAL A 150 8.09 -3.49 -2.50
N GLN A 151 8.35 -3.64 -3.79
CA GLN A 151 9.09 -2.67 -4.61
C GLN A 151 8.42 -1.29 -4.69
N MET A 152 7.10 -1.21 -4.50
CA MET A 152 6.40 0.08 -4.44
C MET A 152 6.53 0.80 -3.10
N LEU A 153 6.88 0.07 -2.03
CA LEU A 153 6.93 0.61 -0.67
C LEU A 153 8.17 1.50 -0.47
N ARG A 154 8.05 2.56 0.34
CA ARG A 154 9.22 3.37 0.74
C ARG A 154 9.79 2.82 2.04
N LEU A 155 10.69 1.84 1.93
CA LEU A 155 11.33 1.17 3.07
C LEU A 155 12.61 1.85 3.59
N SER A 156 13.07 2.90 2.91
CA SER A 156 14.37 3.54 3.16
C SER A 156 14.45 4.38 4.44
N ASP A 157 13.35 4.51 5.19
CA ASP A 157 13.39 5.14 6.52
C ASP A 157 13.97 4.15 7.53
N LYS A 158 15.06 4.54 8.21
CA LYS A 158 15.71 3.73 9.24
C LYS A 158 14.80 3.41 10.44
N GLN A 159 13.70 4.14 10.60
CA GLN A 159 12.69 3.88 11.62
C GLN A 159 11.57 2.95 11.13
N SER A 160 11.58 2.56 9.85
CA SER A 160 10.58 1.64 9.31
C SER A 160 10.75 0.25 9.94
N THR A 161 9.65 -0.28 10.48
CA THR A 161 9.52 -1.68 10.93
C THR A 161 9.82 -2.67 9.81
N TRP A 162 9.70 -2.24 8.56
CA TRP A 162 9.81 -3.05 7.35
C TRP A 162 11.18 -2.96 6.66
N ILE A 163 12.16 -2.30 7.27
CA ILE A 163 13.50 -2.11 6.68
C ILE A 163 14.21 -3.43 6.33
N TRP A 164 13.88 -4.52 7.03
CA TRP A 164 14.47 -5.84 6.75
C TRP A 164 14.08 -6.40 5.36
N LEU A 165 13.00 -5.89 4.77
CA LEU A 165 12.57 -6.22 3.40
C LEU A 165 13.37 -5.49 2.33
N GLU A 166 14.20 -4.49 2.67
CA GLU A 166 14.91 -3.63 1.71
C GLU A 166 15.86 -4.42 0.79
N SER A 167 16.49 -5.49 1.31
CA SER A 167 17.36 -6.34 0.51
C SER A 167 16.58 -7.07 -0.59
N ALA A 168 15.44 -7.67 -0.24
CA ALA A 168 14.54 -8.34 -1.19
C ALA A 168 13.92 -7.34 -2.17
N GLN A 169 13.59 -6.12 -1.69
CA GLN A 169 13.07 -5.04 -2.51
C GLN A 169 14.04 -4.66 -3.64
N LYS A 170 15.32 -4.41 -3.29
CA LYS A 170 16.36 -4.00 -4.25
C LYS A 170 16.72 -5.13 -5.21
N ALA A 171 16.79 -6.36 -4.71
CA ALA A 171 17.12 -7.52 -5.52
C ALA A 171 15.96 -7.95 -6.44
N GLY A 172 14.72 -7.60 -6.11
CA GLY A 172 13.54 -8.09 -6.82
C GLY A 172 13.35 -9.58 -6.65
N THR A 173 13.65 -10.12 -5.47
CA THR A 173 13.53 -11.54 -5.15
C THR A 173 12.39 -11.80 -4.18
N THR A 174 11.85 -13.01 -4.21
CA THR A 174 10.87 -13.48 -3.22
C THR A 174 11.57 -13.81 -1.91
N ILE A 175 10.79 -13.96 -0.83
CA ILE A 175 11.31 -14.26 0.50
C ILE A 175 11.07 -15.74 0.78
N PRO A 176 12.12 -16.55 0.97
CA PRO A 176 11.96 -17.95 1.32
C PRO A 176 11.25 -18.12 2.66
N GLY A 177 10.38 -19.12 2.80
CA GLY A 177 9.67 -19.40 4.05
C GLY A 177 10.56 -19.57 5.28
N LEU A 178 11.78 -20.10 5.11
CA LEU A 178 12.76 -20.19 6.20
C LEU A 178 13.19 -18.81 6.73
N VAL A 179 13.36 -17.82 5.85
CA VAL A 179 13.70 -16.45 6.25
C VAL A 179 12.52 -15.82 7.01
N MET A 180 11.30 -16.06 6.53
CA MET A 180 10.08 -15.58 7.18
C MET A 180 9.89 -16.20 8.57
N ALA A 181 10.07 -17.52 8.70
CA ALA A 181 9.98 -18.25 9.96
C ALA A 181 11.05 -17.81 10.96
N ASN A 182 12.30 -17.64 10.51
CA ASN A 182 13.38 -17.12 11.35
C ASN A 182 13.07 -15.70 11.85
N ARG A 183 12.50 -14.84 11.00
CA ARG A 183 12.09 -13.49 11.42
C ARG A 183 10.98 -13.55 12.46
N CYS A 184 9.98 -14.38 12.23
CA CYS A 184 8.88 -14.63 13.17
C CYS A 184 9.38 -15.12 14.54
N ALA A 185 10.43 -15.95 14.57
CA ALA A 185 11.00 -16.46 15.82
C ALA A 185 11.91 -15.45 16.56
N THR A 186 12.49 -14.47 15.86
CA THR A 186 13.50 -13.56 16.41
C THR A 186 12.97 -12.16 16.70
N ASP A 187 11.92 -11.73 16.00
CA ASP A 187 11.32 -10.41 16.13
C ASP A 187 9.89 -10.53 16.66
N LEU A 188 9.72 -10.25 17.96
CA LEU A 188 8.41 -10.27 18.63
C LEU A 188 7.42 -9.27 18.02
N GLY A 189 7.89 -8.13 17.51
CA GLY A 189 7.04 -7.15 16.85
C GLY A 189 6.43 -7.71 15.57
N PHE A 190 7.24 -8.41 14.77
CA PHE A 190 6.76 -9.09 13.57
C PHE A 190 5.85 -10.29 13.89
N PHE A 191 6.18 -11.06 14.92
CA PHE A 191 5.31 -12.15 15.41
C PHE A 191 3.93 -11.64 15.80
N ASN A 192 3.86 -10.61 16.66
CA ASN A 192 2.60 -10.00 17.07
C ASN A 192 1.84 -9.43 15.88
N PHE A 193 2.53 -8.80 14.93
CA PHE A 193 1.92 -8.30 13.70
C PHE A 193 1.23 -9.43 12.92
N ILE A 194 1.86 -10.60 12.77
CA ILE A 194 1.22 -11.75 12.10
C ILE A 194 -0.02 -12.20 12.88
N CYS A 195 0.10 -12.41 14.18
CA CYS A 195 -1.03 -12.83 15.02
C CYS A 195 -2.21 -11.86 14.93
N ASP A 196 -1.95 -10.56 15.03
CA ASP A 196 -2.96 -9.51 14.89
C ASP A 196 -3.60 -9.53 13.50
N SER A 197 -2.82 -9.80 12.43
CA SER A 197 -3.35 -9.88 11.06
C SER A 197 -4.37 -11.00 10.93
N VAL A 198 -4.06 -12.18 11.49
CA VAL A 198 -4.96 -13.33 11.49
C VAL A 198 -6.22 -13.04 12.30
N ALA A 199 -6.07 -12.43 13.49
CA ALA A 199 -7.20 -12.06 14.32
C ALA A 199 -8.15 -11.06 13.63
N MET A 200 -7.60 -10.07 12.92
CA MET A 200 -8.39 -9.11 12.14
C MET A 200 -9.09 -9.78 10.95
N ALA A 201 -8.43 -10.71 10.25
CA ALA A 201 -8.99 -11.39 9.10
C ALA A 201 -10.22 -12.26 9.43
N VAL A 202 -10.34 -12.74 10.67
CA VAL A 202 -11.49 -13.53 11.13
C VAL A 202 -12.73 -12.66 11.44
N GLN A 203 -12.56 -11.34 11.57
CA GLN A 203 -13.63 -10.42 11.98
C GLN A 203 -14.35 -9.72 10.80
N VAL A 204 -13.92 -9.99 9.56
CA VAL A 204 -14.38 -9.33 8.31
C VAL A 204 -15.06 -10.36 7.41
#